data_AF-A0A842W632-F1
#
_entry.id   AF-A0A842W632-F1
#
_cell.length_a   1.000
_cell.length_b   1.000
_cell.length_c   1.000
_cell.angle_alpha   90.00
_cell.angle_beta   90.00
_cell.angle_gamma   90.00
#
_symmetry.space_group_name_H-M   'P 1'
#
loop_
_entity.id
_entity.type
_entity.pdbx_description
1 polymer ?
#
loop_
_entity_poly.entity_id
_entity_poly.type
_entity_poly.pdbx_seq_one_letter_code
_entity_poly.pdbx_strand_id
1 'polypeptide(L)'
;MLNVEYPLSGTGPEISFGLEVILVYISFQMFGVFIYRYLTSTFKEQNLRNLAWSMIFLGYGITYIFYIIADYFINPAVRDYFSQYGYISLTSGITLYALLSEYIEKSKWYPVTIFCGTFLVLSIISLILGHRDMTLNLAFLAVPFAAVYILRYFYKYAKITNFNKRVLGKIAGLFLSMLIILAGYFFVSDAMTARFGPDIRVLSASLNIIGVICFMFAILNLPDYREFVWKQHLRALFIVRTSGILLFNRFWKRENKENSNEYLIGGALSSIQTVLSNITEETSINRMELEDKALLFKMYPDKDVVGCIIADEYIDSLNERLNVFLDRFDVMFGGSLKDWDGNTQVFLPLESICDEVFMEKPQTD
;
A
#
# COMPACT_ATOMS: atom_id res chain seq x y z
N MET A 1 0.17 -10.04 -42.67
CA MET A 1 -0.54 -9.01 -41.89
C MET A 1 -2.01 -9.33 -42.00
N LEU A 2 -2.67 -9.66 -40.89
CA LEU A 2 -4.13 -9.67 -40.86
C LEU A 2 -4.55 -8.20 -40.82
N ASN A 3 -5.19 -7.71 -41.88
CA ASN A 3 -5.73 -6.36 -41.93
C ASN A 3 -6.99 -6.35 -41.08
N VAL A 4 -6.89 -5.77 -39.88
CA VAL A 4 -8.08 -5.44 -39.08
C VAL A 4 -8.71 -4.22 -39.75
N GLU A 5 -9.96 -4.34 -40.16
CA GLU A 5 -10.71 -3.22 -40.73
C GLU A 5 -11.22 -2.32 -39.60
N TYR A 6 -11.00 -1.01 -39.75
CA TYR A 6 -11.51 0.01 -38.85
C TYR A 6 -12.45 0.95 -39.62
N PRO A 7 -13.54 1.47 -39.01
CA PRO A 7 -13.97 1.24 -37.63
C PRO A 7 -14.39 -0.22 -37.36
N LEU A 8 -14.16 -0.69 -36.14
CA LEU A 8 -14.52 -2.06 -35.74
C LEU A 8 -16.05 -2.22 -35.82
N SER A 9 -16.49 -3.29 -36.47
CA SER A 9 -17.91 -3.60 -36.65
C SER A 9 -18.17 -5.10 -36.46
N GLY A 10 -19.43 -5.43 -36.14
CA GLY A 10 -19.85 -6.79 -35.80
C GLY A 10 -20.16 -6.97 -34.30
N THR A 11 -20.72 -8.12 -33.97
CA THR A 11 -21.27 -8.41 -32.63
C THR A 11 -20.23 -8.32 -31.51
N GLY A 12 -19.02 -8.85 -31.72
CA GLY A 12 -17.94 -8.78 -30.73
C GLY A 12 -17.52 -7.33 -30.41
N PRO A 13 -17.14 -6.52 -31.41
CA PRO A 13 -16.89 -5.10 -31.25
C PRO A 13 -18.02 -4.31 -30.59
N GLU A 14 -19.28 -4.55 -30.96
CA GLU A 14 -20.43 -3.86 -30.35
C GLU A 14 -20.54 -4.14 -28.84
N ILE A 15 -20.32 -5.39 -28.42
CA ILE A 15 -20.26 -5.75 -27.01
C ILE A 15 -19.06 -5.07 -26.34
N SER A 16 -17.89 -5.08 -26.99
CA SER A 16 -16.69 -4.44 -26.46
C SER A 16 -16.86 -2.94 -26.26
N PHE A 17 -17.49 -2.25 -27.21
CA PHE A 17 -17.82 -0.83 -27.09
C PHE A 17 -18.64 -0.55 -25.82
N GLY A 18 -19.70 -1.34 -25.57
CA GLY A 18 -20.50 -1.21 -24.37
C GLY A 18 -19.69 -1.41 -23.07
N LEU A 19 -18.80 -2.40 -23.05
CA LEU A 19 -17.91 -2.65 -21.91
C LEU A 19 -16.87 -1.53 -21.72
N GLU A 20 -16.30 -1.00 -22.79
CA GLU A 20 -15.34 0.11 -22.73
C GLU A 20 -16.01 1.39 -22.21
N VAL A 21 -17.27 1.67 -22.59
CA VAL A 21 -18.05 2.77 -22.01
C VAL A 21 -18.26 2.59 -20.51
N ILE A 22 -18.58 1.37 -20.06
CA ILE A 22 -18.68 1.06 -18.62
C ILE A 22 -17.32 1.29 -17.93
N LEU A 23 -16.22 0.88 -18.56
CA LEU A 23 -14.89 1.07 -18.02
C LEU A 23 -14.52 2.56 -17.87
N VAL A 24 -14.87 3.39 -18.86
CA VAL A 24 -14.73 4.85 -18.78
C VAL A 24 -15.53 5.40 -17.58
N TYR A 25 -16.80 5.01 -17.45
CA TYR A 25 -17.66 5.43 -16.35
C TYR A 25 -17.08 5.07 -14.98
N ILE A 26 -16.67 3.81 -14.78
CA ILE A 26 -16.07 3.37 -13.50
C ILE A 26 -14.76 4.12 -13.22
N SER A 27 -13.94 4.37 -14.25
CA SER A 27 -12.67 5.09 -14.09
C SER A 27 -12.90 6.53 -13.60
N PHE A 28 -13.85 7.26 -14.19
CA PHE A 28 -14.21 8.60 -13.72
C PHE A 28 -14.88 8.60 -12.35
N GLN A 29 -15.67 7.58 -12.02
CA GLN A 29 -16.22 7.42 -10.68
C GLN A 29 -15.10 7.23 -9.65
N MET A 30 -14.10 6.39 -9.94
CA MET A 30 -12.93 6.19 -9.08
C MET A 30 -12.10 7.48 -8.93
N PHE A 31 -11.89 8.21 -10.02
CA PHE A 31 -11.28 9.54 -9.97
C PHE A 31 -12.04 10.46 -9.02
N GLY A 32 -13.36 10.57 -9.16
CA GLY A 32 -14.22 11.39 -8.30
C GLY A 32 -14.16 10.98 -6.81
N VAL A 33 -14.21 9.67 -6.52
CA VAL A 33 -14.11 9.15 -5.14
C VAL A 33 -12.76 9.51 -4.51
N PHE A 34 -11.66 9.36 -5.24
CA PHE A 34 -10.34 9.70 -4.71
C PHE A 34 -10.12 11.20 -4.57
N ILE A 35 -10.63 12.03 -5.50
CA ILE A 35 -10.62 13.48 -5.35
C ILE A 35 -11.46 13.91 -4.14
N TYR A 36 -12.64 13.35 -3.96
CA TYR A 36 -13.48 13.64 -2.80
C TYR A 36 -12.74 13.31 -1.49
N ARG A 37 -12.10 12.13 -1.40
CA ARG A 37 -11.28 11.74 -0.25
C ARG A 37 -10.07 12.66 -0.05
N TYR A 38 -9.44 13.12 -1.13
CA TYR A 38 -8.35 14.09 -1.07
C TYR A 38 -8.79 15.42 -0.47
N LEU A 39 -9.96 15.92 -0.89
CA LEU A 39 -10.50 17.20 -0.43
C LEU A 39 -11.06 17.16 1.00
N THR A 40 -11.50 15.99 1.46
CA THR A 40 -12.16 15.84 2.78
C THR A 40 -11.25 15.32 3.89
N SER A 41 -10.13 14.68 3.56
CA SER A 41 -9.26 14.14 4.61
C SER A 41 -8.41 15.22 5.27
N THR A 42 -8.30 15.11 6.60
CA THR A 42 -7.54 16.00 7.47
C THR A 42 -6.04 15.71 7.43
N PHE A 43 -5.61 14.54 6.94
CA PHE A 43 -4.22 14.09 6.98
C PHE A 43 -3.49 14.31 5.65
N LYS A 44 -2.50 15.22 5.68
CA LYS A 44 -1.75 15.68 4.49
C LYS A 44 -1.13 14.54 3.64
N GLU A 45 -0.59 13.49 4.26
CA GLU A 45 0.07 12.41 3.51
C GLU A 45 -0.93 11.43 2.86
N GLN A 46 -2.02 11.11 3.56
CA GLN A 46 -3.12 10.32 3.01
C GLN A 46 -3.80 11.07 1.85
N ASN A 47 -3.89 12.40 1.95
CA ASN A 47 -4.39 13.29 0.91
C ASN A 47 -3.60 13.10 -0.39
N LEU A 48 -2.28 13.25 -0.35
CA LEU A 48 -1.47 13.17 -1.58
C LEU A 48 -1.54 11.79 -2.25
N ARG A 49 -1.71 10.71 -1.47
CA ARG A 49 -1.90 9.36 -2.05
C ARG A 49 -3.24 9.21 -2.76
N ASN A 50 -4.32 9.73 -2.18
CA ASN A 50 -5.62 9.77 -2.85
C ASN A 50 -5.52 10.57 -4.15
N LEU A 51 -4.84 11.72 -4.12
CA LEU A 51 -4.57 12.50 -5.32
C LEU A 51 -3.79 11.70 -6.37
N ALA A 52 -2.73 10.98 -5.97
CA ALA A 52 -1.95 10.14 -6.87
C ALA A 52 -2.82 9.08 -7.56
N TRP A 53 -3.64 8.35 -6.81
CA TRP A 53 -4.56 7.36 -7.39
C TRP A 53 -5.56 8.01 -8.34
N SER A 54 -6.09 9.18 -7.98
CA SER A 54 -7.01 9.91 -8.86
C SER A 54 -6.38 10.21 -10.22
N MET A 55 -5.10 10.60 -10.28
CA MET A 55 -4.41 10.93 -11.55
C MET A 55 -4.28 9.72 -12.47
N ILE A 56 -4.05 8.51 -11.93
CA ILE A 56 -4.07 7.28 -12.75
C ILE A 56 -5.44 7.09 -13.37
N PHE A 57 -6.51 7.13 -12.56
CA PHE A 57 -7.86 6.86 -13.05
C PHE A 57 -8.37 7.92 -14.03
N LEU A 58 -7.97 9.18 -13.86
CA LEU A 58 -8.22 10.24 -14.83
C LEU A 58 -7.55 9.92 -16.17
N GLY A 59 -6.24 9.64 -16.14
CA GLY A 59 -5.48 9.29 -17.35
C GLY A 59 -6.04 8.04 -18.03
N TYR A 60 -6.42 7.03 -17.26
CA TYR A 60 -6.98 5.77 -17.73
C TYR A 60 -8.38 5.97 -18.37
N GLY A 61 -9.27 6.72 -17.72
CA GLY A 61 -10.60 7.04 -18.28
C GLY A 61 -10.52 7.82 -19.60
N ILE A 62 -9.67 8.85 -19.66
CA ILE A 62 -9.45 9.62 -20.90
C ILE A 62 -8.82 8.74 -21.99
N THR A 63 -7.94 7.80 -21.63
CA THR A 63 -7.35 6.84 -22.59
C THR A 63 -8.42 6.03 -23.31
N TYR A 64 -9.39 5.48 -22.57
CA TYR A 64 -10.47 4.70 -23.16
C TYR A 64 -11.46 5.55 -23.95
N ILE A 65 -11.67 6.83 -23.59
CA ILE A 65 -12.43 7.75 -24.47
C ILE A 65 -11.74 7.84 -25.84
N PHE A 66 -10.43 8.05 -25.86
CA PHE A 66 -9.68 8.13 -27.11
C PHE A 66 -9.67 6.82 -27.89
N TYR A 67 -9.55 5.66 -27.23
CA TYR A 67 -9.64 4.36 -27.88
C TYR A 67 -11.03 4.09 -28.47
N ILE A 68 -12.10 4.42 -27.74
CA ILE A 68 -13.47 4.30 -28.26
C ILE A 68 -13.63 5.15 -29.53
N ILE A 69 -13.18 6.40 -29.49
CA ILE A 69 -13.26 7.29 -30.66
C ILE A 69 -12.42 6.75 -31.82
N ALA A 70 -11.19 6.33 -31.55
CA ALA A 70 -10.25 5.80 -32.55
C ALA A 70 -10.78 4.53 -33.22
N ASP A 71 -11.34 3.60 -32.44
CA ASP A 71 -11.65 2.25 -32.91
C ASP A 71 -13.06 2.11 -33.49
N TYR A 72 -14.04 2.89 -33.04
CA TYR A 72 -15.45 2.71 -33.45
C TYR A 72 -16.01 3.83 -34.33
N PHE A 73 -15.42 5.04 -34.32
CA PHE A 73 -16.04 6.21 -34.98
C PHE A 73 -15.21 6.85 -36.08
N ILE A 74 -13.89 6.66 -36.08
CA ILE A 74 -12.98 7.42 -36.94
C ILE A 74 -12.41 6.56 -38.07
N ASN A 75 -12.20 7.19 -39.23
CA ASN A 75 -11.58 6.57 -40.40
C ASN A 75 -10.13 6.14 -40.11
N PRO A 76 -9.62 5.06 -40.73
CA PRO A 76 -8.28 4.54 -40.51
C PRO A 76 -7.15 5.59 -40.64
N ALA A 77 -7.31 6.58 -41.53
CA ALA A 77 -6.31 7.61 -41.79
C ALA A 77 -6.03 8.55 -40.60
N VAL A 78 -7.01 8.72 -39.69
CA VAL A 78 -6.93 9.63 -38.54
C VAL A 78 -6.94 8.89 -37.20
N ARG A 79 -7.32 7.61 -37.20
CA ARG A 79 -7.33 6.71 -36.03
C ARG A 79 -6.03 6.77 -35.24
N ASP A 80 -4.90 6.74 -35.93
CA ASP A 80 -3.58 6.65 -35.33
C ASP A 80 -3.23 7.83 -34.42
N TYR A 81 -3.74 9.03 -34.72
CA TYR A 81 -3.59 10.20 -33.86
C TYR A 81 -4.41 10.05 -32.58
N PHE A 82 -5.65 9.56 -32.68
CA PHE A 82 -6.50 9.33 -31.51
C PHE A 82 -5.94 8.24 -30.59
N SER A 83 -5.43 7.14 -31.15
CA SER A 83 -4.72 6.13 -30.35
C SER A 83 -3.51 6.72 -29.63
N GLN A 84 -2.73 7.58 -30.29
CA GLN A 84 -1.60 8.28 -29.66
C GLN A 84 -2.01 9.25 -28.54
N TYR A 85 -3.11 9.99 -28.70
CA TYR A 85 -3.67 10.78 -27.60
C TYR A 85 -4.06 9.91 -26.40
N GLY A 86 -4.59 8.71 -26.66
CA GLY A 86 -4.83 7.71 -25.63
C GLY A 86 -3.56 7.32 -24.87
N TYR A 87 -2.48 6.95 -25.59
CA TYR A 87 -1.20 6.59 -24.97
C TYR A 87 -0.59 7.74 -24.15
N ILE A 88 -0.64 8.97 -24.67
CA ILE A 88 -0.15 10.16 -23.96
C ILE A 88 -0.96 10.41 -22.69
N SER A 89 -2.29 10.29 -22.76
CA SER A 89 -3.16 10.42 -21.60
C SER A 89 -2.80 9.41 -20.51
N LEU A 90 -2.67 8.13 -20.83
CA LEU A 90 -2.27 7.10 -19.87
C LEU A 90 -0.91 7.41 -19.25
N THR A 91 0.07 7.71 -20.10
CA THR A 91 1.44 7.98 -19.66
C THR A 91 1.51 9.22 -18.78
N SER A 92 0.71 10.26 -19.06
CA SER A 92 0.61 11.44 -18.21
C SER A 92 0.04 11.11 -16.83
N GLY A 93 -1.04 10.32 -16.76
CA GLY A 93 -1.64 9.87 -15.50
C GLY A 93 -0.66 9.06 -14.65
N ILE A 94 0.07 8.12 -15.27
CA ILE A 94 1.11 7.32 -14.62
C ILE A 94 2.28 8.20 -14.17
N THR A 95 2.70 9.18 -14.97
CA THR A 95 3.80 10.10 -14.63
C THR A 95 3.44 10.96 -13.42
N LEU A 96 2.23 11.52 -13.39
CA LEU A 96 1.74 12.29 -12.24
C LEU A 96 1.61 11.43 -10.98
N TYR A 97 1.16 10.19 -11.13
CA TYR A 97 1.15 9.23 -10.02
C TYR A 97 2.56 8.93 -9.49
N ALA A 98 3.52 8.66 -10.37
CA ALA A 98 4.90 8.38 -9.99
C ALA A 98 5.52 9.57 -9.26
N LEU A 99 5.31 10.79 -9.78
CA LEU A 99 5.78 12.04 -9.18
C LEU A 99 5.24 12.20 -7.75
N LEU A 100 3.93 12.05 -7.57
CA LEU A 100 3.29 12.18 -6.26
C LEU A 100 3.71 11.05 -5.31
N SER A 101 3.81 9.82 -5.80
CA SER A 101 4.21 8.67 -4.99
C SER A 101 5.65 8.78 -4.51
N GLU A 102 6.60 9.10 -5.39
CA GLU A 102 8.00 9.29 -5.01
C GLU A 102 8.21 10.52 -4.12
N TYR A 103 7.39 11.56 -4.28
CA TYR A 103 7.36 12.71 -3.36
C TYR A 103 6.91 12.32 -1.95
N ILE A 104 5.83 11.52 -1.82
CA ILE A 104 5.36 11.00 -0.53
C ILE A 104 6.42 10.12 0.11
N GLU A 105 7.10 9.28 -0.68
CA GLU A 105 8.15 8.37 -0.19
C GLU A 105 9.47 9.07 0.13
N LYS A 106 9.60 10.37 -0.15
CA LYS A 106 10.83 11.16 0.06
C LYS A 106 12.04 10.52 -0.65
N SER A 107 11.81 9.96 -1.85
CA SER A 107 12.87 9.39 -2.69
C SER A 107 13.84 10.49 -3.11
N LYS A 108 15.15 10.26 -2.96
CA LYS A 108 16.17 11.30 -3.27
C LYS A 108 16.30 11.62 -4.76
N TRP A 109 16.06 10.65 -5.64
CA TRP A 109 16.42 10.72 -7.06
C TRP A 109 15.24 10.65 -8.04
N TYR A 110 14.02 10.41 -7.55
CA TYR A 110 12.81 10.27 -8.38
C TYR A 110 12.98 9.42 -9.66
N PRO A 111 13.67 8.24 -9.59
CA PRO A 111 14.05 7.50 -10.80
C PRO A 111 12.87 7.07 -11.65
N VAL A 112 11.73 6.74 -11.02
CA VAL A 112 10.54 6.27 -11.74
C VAL A 112 9.84 7.43 -12.42
N THR A 113 9.75 8.58 -11.76
CA THR A 113 9.21 9.79 -12.38
C THR A 113 10.04 10.23 -13.58
N ILE A 114 11.38 10.21 -13.48
CA ILE A 114 12.27 10.55 -14.59
C ILE A 114 12.04 9.60 -15.77
N PHE A 115 11.93 8.30 -15.48
CA PHE A 115 11.65 7.30 -16.50
C PHE A 115 10.29 7.54 -17.17
N CYS A 116 9.20 7.59 -16.41
CA CYS A 116 7.85 7.85 -16.95
C CYS A 116 7.76 9.19 -17.69
N GLY A 117 8.40 10.24 -17.17
CA GLY A 117 8.48 11.56 -17.81
C GLY A 117 9.22 11.51 -19.14
N THR A 118 10.30 10.74 -19.24
CA THR A 118 11.02 10.51 -20.51
C THR A 118 10.12 9.81 -21.52
N PHE A 119 9.37 8.77 -21.10
CA PHE A 119 8.39 8.11 -21.97
C PHE A 119 7.29 9.06 -22.45
N LEU A 120 6.82 9.95 -21.58
CA LEU A 120 5.81 10.95 -21.91
C LEU A 120 6.34 11.92 -22.97
N VAL A 121 7.55 12.46 -22.77
CA VAL A 121 8.19 13.37 -23.72
C VAL A 121 8.41 12.69 -25.08
N LEU A 122 8.93 11.46 -25.08
CA LEU A 122 9.12 10.69 -26.32
C LEU A 122 7.79 10.40 -27.03
N SER A 123 6.72 10.11 -26.29
CA SER A 123 5.37 9.92 -26.87
C SER A 123 4.82 11.21 -27.50
N ILE A 124 5.08 12.37 -26.88
CA ILE A 124 4.69 13.68 -27.45
C ILE A 124 5.51 13.98 -28.71
N ILE A 125 6.82 13.73 -28.69
CA ILE A 125 7.68 13.89 -29.87
C ILE A 125 7.20 12.99 -31.02
N SER A 126 6.89 11.73 -30.71
CA SER A 126 6.34 10.76 -31.65
C SER A 126 5.04 11.25 -32.30
N LEU A 127 4.14 11.85 -31.51
CA LEU A 127 2.91 12.48 -32.01
C LEU A 127 3.19 13.64 -32.96
N ILE A 128 4.09 14.56 -32.60
CA ILE A 128 4.44 15.72 -33.44
C ILE A 128 5.06 15.28 -34.77
N LEU A 129 5.87 14.21 -34.74
CA LEU A 129 6.51 13.66 -35.93
C LEU A 129 5.60 12.71 -36.73
N GLY A 130 4.41 12.37 -36.23
CA GLY A 130 3.50 11.40 -36.86
C GLY A 130 4.01 9.96 -36.88
N HIS A 131 4.93 9.57 -36.00
CA HIS A 131 5.60 8.25 -36.01
C HIS A 131 4.96 7.25 -35.04
N ARG A 132 3.76 6.75 -35.36
CA ARG A 132 2.99 5.84 -34.48
C ARG A 132 3.80 4.65 -33.95
N ASP A 133 4.61 4.02 -34.79
CA ASP A 133 5.38 2.82 -34.43
C ASP A 133 6.31 3.08 -33.23
N MET A 134 6.84 4.30 -33.10
CA MET A 134 7.65 4.69 -31.95
C MET A 134 6.82 4.65 -30.66
N THR A 135 5.61 5.20 -30.65
CA THR A 135 4.71 5.17 -29.49
C THR A 135 4.33 3.73 -29.12
N LEU A 136 4.04 2.87 -30.10
CA LEU A 136 3.71 1.46 -29.86
C LEU A 136 4.89 0.69 -29.23
N ASN A 137 6.10 0.89 -29.75
CA ASN A 137 7.31 0.27 -29.22
C ASN A 137 7.60 0.76 -27.79
N LEU A 138 7.40 2.05 -27.52
CA LEU A 138 7.51 2.61 -26.17
C LEU A 138 6.47 1.99 -25.23
N ALA A 139 5.20 1.88 -25.64
CA ALA A 139 4.16 1.25 -24.84
C ALA A 139 4.49 -0.22 -24.52
N PHE A 140 5.02 -0.96 -25.50
CA PHE A 140 5.45 -2.35 -25.30
C PHE A 140 6.62 -2.46 -24.30
N LEU A 141 7.59 -1.54 -24.36
CA LEU A 141 8.67 -1.48 -23.37
C LEU A 141 8.17 -1.05 -21.99
N ALA A 142 7.16 -0.18 -21.90
CA ALA A 142 6.65 0.30 -20.62
C ALA A 142 6.00 -0.81 -19.78
N VAL A 143 5.36 -1.81 -20.41
CA VAL A 143 4.68 -2.92 -19.72
C VAL A 143 5.61 -3.72 -18.78
N PRO A 144 6.75 -4.29 -19.23
CA PRO A 144 7.66 -5.02 -18.34
C PRO A 144 8.25 -4.11 -17.25
N PHE A 145 8.53 -2.84 -17.56
CA PHE A 145 8.99 -1.88 -16.54
C PHE A 145 7.92 -1.61 -15.47
N ALA A 146 6.66 -1.45 -15.87
CA ALA A 146 5.54 -1.33 -14.94
C ALA A 146 5.40 -2.58 -14.07
N ALA A 147 5.54 -3.79 -14.65
CA ALA A 147 5.52 -5.04 -13.90
C ALA A 147 6.66 -5.12 -12.86
N VAL A 148 7.88 -4.74 -13.24
CA VAL A 148 9.03 -4.69 -12.31
C VAL A 148 8.79 -3.67 -11.20
N TYR A 149 8.25 -2.49 -11.51
CA TYR A 149 7.89 -1.47 -10.52
C TYR A 149 6.85 -2.01 -9.52
N ILE A 150 5.77 -2.61 -10.03
CA ILE A 150 4.71 -3.26 -9.25
C ILE A 150 5.32 -4.32 -8.32
N LEU A 151 6.18 -5.20 -8.82
CA LEU A 151 6.84 -6.23 -8.02
C LEU A 151 7.77 -5.65 -6.94
N ARG A 152 8.53 -4.60 -7.26
CA ARG A 152 9.39 -3.90 -6.30
C ARG A 152 8.57 -3.29 -5.16
N TYR A 153 7.46 -2.62 -5.48
CA TYR A 153 6.56 -2.05 -4.48
C TYR A 153 5.88 -3.12 -3.65
N PHE A 154 5.48 -4.23 -4.26
CA PHE A 154 4.93 -5.38 -3.54
C PHE A 154 5.94 -5.92 -2.52
N TYR A 155 7.17 -6.16 -2.94
CA TYR A 155 8.23 -6.66 -2.07
C TYR A 155 8.48 -5.70 -0.89
N LYS A 156 8.56 -4.39 -1.15
CA LYS A 156 8.72 -3.36 -0.13
C LYS A 156 7.57 -3.41 0.89
N TYR A 157 6.33 -3.41 0.43
CA TYR A 157 5.17 -3.45 1.32
C TYR A 157 5.06 -4.77 2.08
N ALA A 158 5.26 -5.90 1.41
CA ALA A 158 5.25 -7.23 2.03
C ALA A 158 6.26 -7.34 3.16
N LYS A 159 7.47 -6.78 2.99
CA LYS A 159 8.51 -6.73 4.02
C LYS A 159 8.10 -5.90 5.23
N ILE A 160 7.44 -4.76 5.03
CA ILE A 160 6.95 -3.91 6.13
C ILE A 160 5.86 -4.64 6.93
N THR A 161 5.00 -5.38 6.24
CA THR A 161 3.85 -6.09 6.84
C THR A 161 4.15 -7.53 7.29
N ASN A 162 5.42 -7.91 7.43
CA ASN A 162 5.87 -9.29 7.70
C ASN A 162 5.19 -9.97 8.92
N PHE A 163 4.52 -9.21 9.78
CA PHE A 163 3.83 -9.72 10.98
C PHE A 163 2.30 -9.86 10.83
N ASN A 164 1.68 -9.31 9.78
CA ASN A 164 0.23 -9.34 9.59
C ASN A 164 -0.18 -10.05 8.29
N LYS A 165 -0.46 -11.36 8.38
CA LYS A 165 -0.91 -12.17 7.22
C LYS A 165 -2.21 -11.63 6.60
N ARG A 166 -3.10 -11.03 7.40
CA ARG A 166 -4.37 -10.46 6.92
C ARG A 166 -4.11 -9.22 6.06
N VAL A 167 -3.17 -8.36 6.46
CA VAL A 167 -2.76 -7.19 5.67
C VAL A 167 -2.01 -7.63 4.41
N LEU A 168 -1.14 -8.64 4.49
CA LEU A 168 -0.43 -9.15 3.32
C LEU A 168 -1.40 -9.66 2.24
N GLY A 169 -2.48 -10.34 2.62
CA GLY A 169 -3.52 -10.77 1.68
C GLY A 169 -4.22 -9.60 0.97
N LYS A 170 -4.50 -8.51 1.70
CA LYS A 170 -5.09 -7.28 1.13
C LYS A 170 -4.14 -6.59 0.15
N ILE A 171 -2.85 -6.50 0.51
CA ILE A 171 -1.80 -5.98 -0.34
C ILE A 171 -1.66 -6.85 -1.59
N ALA A 172 -1.55 -8.16 -1.45
CA ALA A 172 -1.48 -9.10 -2.58
C ALA A 172 -2.70 -8.96 -3.51
N GLY A 173 -3.90 -8.76 -2.96
CA GLY A 173 -5.11 -8.46 -3.74
C GLY A 173 -5.00 -7.18 -4.58
N LEU A 174 -4.41 -6.12 -4.02
CA LEU A 174 -4.12 -4.88 -4.76
C LEU A 174 -3.18 -5.16 -5.95
N PHE A 175 -2.06 -5.84 -5.71
CA PHE A 175 -1.09 -6.13 -6.75
C PHE A 175 -1.63 -7.09 -7.83
N LEU A 176 -2.40 -8.10 -7.42
CA LEU A 176 -3.09 -9.00 -8.34
C LEU A 176 -4.07 -8.22 -9.24
N SER A 177 -4.82 -7.28 -8.68
CA SER A 177 -5.74 -6.44 -9.47
C SER A 177 -5.01 -5.56 -10.48
N MET A 178 -3.85 -4.99 -10.14
CA MET A 178 -3.01 -4.26 -11.09
C MET A 178 -2.49 -5.15 -12.22
N LEU A 179 -2.11 -6.40 -11.92
CA LEU A 179 -1.69 -7.36 -12.95
C LEU A 179 -2.83 -7.75 -13.89
N ILE A 180 -4.06 -7.87 -13.38
CA ILE A 180 -5.26 -8.13 -14.19
C ILE A 180 -5.52 -6.94 -15.13
N ILE A 181 -5.42 -5.70 -14.64
CA ILE A 181 -5.54 -4.49 -15.47
C ILE A 181 -4.43 -4.46 -16.54
N LEU A 182 -3.18 -4.76 -16.17
CA LEU A 182 -2.07 -4.79 -17.12
C LEU A 182 -2.27 -5.85 -18.21
N ALA A 183 -2.78 -7.03 -17.85
CA ALA A 183 -3.13 -8.08 -18.79
C ALA A 183 -4.28 -7.65 -19.72
N GLY A 184 -5.35 -7.05 -19.18
CA GLY A 184 -6.43 -6.49 -19.97
C GLY A 184 -5.93 -5.45 -20.97
N TYR A 185 -5.12 -4.49 -20.52
CA TYR A 185 -4.48 -3.48 -21.38
C TYR A 185 -3.62 -4.10 -22.49
N PHE A 186 -2.84 -5.14 -22.19
CA PHE A 186 -2.06 -5.86 -23.20
C PHE A 186 -2.94 -6.45 -24.31
N PHE A 187 -4.10 -7.00 -23.95
CA PHE A 187 -5.08 -7.53 -24.91
C PHE A 187 -5.83 -6.46 -25.72
N VAL A 188 -5.83 -5.19 -25.31
CA VAL A 188 -6.37 -4.08 -26.13
C VAL A 188 -5.50 -3.86 -27.38
N SER A 189 -4.21 -4.20 -27.31
CA SER A 189 -3.26 -3.82 -28.36
C SER A 189 -3.66 -4.30 -29.75
N ASP A 190 -3.30 -3.50 -30.76
CA ASP A 190 -3.54 -3.83 -32.16
C ASP A 190 -2.82 -5.13 -32.57
N ALA A 191 -1.69 -5.44 -31.94
CA ALA A 191 -0.98 -6.71 -32.14
C ALA A 191 -1.81 -7.92 -31.71
N MET A 192 -2.51 -7.83 -30.58
CA MET A 192 -3.40 -8.91 -30.11
C MET A 192 -4.67 -8.98 -30.95
N THR A 193 -5.26 -7.83 -31.29
CA THR A 193 -6.45 -7.74 -32.16
C THR A 193 -6.17 -8.33 -33.55
N ALA A 194 -5.01 -8.04 -34.13
CA ALA A 194 -4.62 -8.60 -35.42
C ALA A 194 -4.38 -10.12 -35.37
N ARG A 195 -3.97 -10.67 -34.22
CA ARG A 195 -3.66 -12.10 -34.09
C ARG A 195 -4.87 -12.96 -33.75
N PHE A 196 -5.73 -12.47 -32.86
CA PHE A 196 -6.86 -13.23 -32.31
C PHE A 196 -8.23 -12.76 -32.84
N GLY A 197 -8.24 -11.70 -33.66
CA GLY A 197 -9.46 -11.10 -34.17
C GLY A 197 -10.04 -10.04 -33.22
N PRO A 198 -11.09 -9.32 -33.66
CA PRO A 198 -11.72 -8.24 -32.88
C PRO A 198 -12.34 -8.71 -31.56
N ASP A 199 -12.75 -9.98 -31.46
CA ASP A 199 -13.39 -10.54 -30.27
C ASP A 199 -12.49 -10.52 -29.02
N ILE A 200 -11.16 -10.46 -29.19
CA ILE A 200 -10.22 -10.33 -28.07
C ILE A 200 -10.45 -9.05 -27.26
N ARG A 201 -11.07 -8.03 -27.86
CA ARG A 201 -11.42 -6.78 -27.19
C ARG A 201 -12.47 -6.99 -26.10
N VAL A 202 -13.39 -7.92 -26.27
CA VAL A 202 -14.37 -8.29 -25.22
C VAL A 202 -13.66 -8.87 -24.00
N LEU A 203 -12.70 -9.78 -24.21
CA LEU A 203 -11.90 -10.35 -23.12
C LEU A 203 -11.08 -9.26 -22.41
N SER A 204 -10.45 -8.39 -23.19
CA SER A 204 -9.68 -7.26 -22.68
C SER A 204 -10.52 -6.33 -21.81
N ALA A 205 -11.66 -5.84 -22.31
CA ALA A 205 -12.55 -4.95 -21.58
C ALA A 205 -13.08 -5.62 -20.30
N SER A 206 -13.44 -6.90 -20.37
CA SER A 206 -13.89 -7.69 -19.21
C SER A 206 -12.80 -7.80 -18.13
N LEU A 207 -11.56 -8.14 -18.51
CA LEU A 207 -10.43 -8.19 -17.59
C LEU A 207 -10.16 -6.83 -16.94
N ASN A 208 -10.23 -5.75 -17.71
CA ASN A 208 -10.03 -4.40 -17.19
C ASN A 208 -11.12 -3.98 -16.20
N ILE A 209 -12.39 -4.28 -16.48
CA ILE A 209 -13.50 -4.01 -15.55
C ILE A 209 -13.29 -4.81 -14.25
N ILE A 210 -13.04 -6.11 -14.34
CA ILE A 210 -12.77 -6.97 -13.17
C ILE A 210 -11.58 -6.43 -12.39
N GLY A 211 -10.49 -6.09 -13.09
CA GLY A 211 -9.28 -5.53 -12.51
C GLY A 211 -9.55 -4.24 -11.75
N VAL A 212 -10.28 -3.28 -12.33
CA VAL A 212 -10.61 -2.00 -11.68
C VAL A 212 -11.54 -2.20 -10.48
N ILE A 213 -12.54 -3.10 -10.56
CA ILE A 213 -13.42 -3.42 -9.43
C ILE A 213 -12.65 -4.09 -8.28
N CYS A 214 -11.83 -5.10 -8.60
CA CYS A 214 -10.97 -5.75 -7.61
C CYS A 214 -9.99 -4.76 -6.98
N PHE A 215 -9.46 -3.83 -7.78
CA PHE A 215 -8.57 -2.77 -7.32
C PHE A 215 -9.28 -1.83 -6.35
N MET A 216 -10.51 -1.39 -6.69
CA MET A 216 -11.34 -0.59 -5.80
C MET A 216 -11.57 -1.30 -4.47
N PHE A 217 -12.00 -2.57 -4.52
CA PHE A 217 -12.21 -3.37 -3.32
C PHE A 217 -10.92 -3.52 -2.50
N ALA A 218 -9.77 -3.77 -3.16
CA ALA A 218 -8.49 -3.88 -2.49
C ALA A 218 -8.11 -2.56 -1.78
N ILE A 219 -8.22 -1.41 -2.45
CA ILE A 219 -7.91 -0.11 -1.84
C ILE A 219 -8.83 0.21 -0.67
N LEU A 220 -10.14 -0.05 -0.79
CA LEU A 220 -11.09 0.20 0.31
C LEU A 220 -10.77 -0.62 1.55
N ASN A 221 -10.13 -1.78 1.37
CA ASN A 221 -9.75 -2.68 2.45
C ASN A 221 -8.29 -2.54 2.90
N LEU A 222 -7.47 -1.74 2.20
CA LEU A 222 -6.09 -1.52 2.61
C LEU A 222 -6.07 -0.89 4.01
N PRO A 223 -5.15 -1.33 4.88
CA PRO A 223 -4.94 -0.66 6.16
C PRO A 223 -4.58 0.80 5.95
N ASP A 224 -4.84 1.61 6.98
CA ASP A 224 -4.45 3.00 6.97
C ASP A 224 -2.93 3.16 6.82
N TYR A 225 -2.49 4.27 6.23
CA TYR A 225 -1.07 4.51 5.99
C TYR A 225 -0.23 4.48 7.29
N ARG A 226 -0.86 4.81 8.41
CA ARG A 226 -0.30 4.71 9.77
C ARG A 226 0.29 3.33 10.09
N GLU A 227 -0.30 2.26 9.55
CA GLU A 227 0.22 0.90 9.69
C GLU A 227 1.58 0.68 9.02
N PHE A 228 1.96 1.54 8.06
CA PHE A 228 3.27 1.48 7.41
C PHE A 228 4.30 2.40 8.07
N VAL A 229 3.86 3.36 8.89
CA VAL A 229 4.71 4.38 9.54
C VAL A 229 4.78 4.19 11.06
N TRP A 230 4.31 3.04 11.56
CA TRP A 230 4.22 2.69 12.99
C TRP A 230 5.46 3.03 13.82
N LYS A 231 6.67 2.91 13.24
CA LYS A 231 7.94 3.19 13.93
C LYS A 231 8.04 4.64 14.42
N GLN A 232 7.48 5.60 13.68
CA GLN A 232 7.52 7.02 14.06
C GLN A 232 6.62 7.31 15.27
N HIS A 233 5.56 6.49 15.43
CA HIS A 233 4.60 6.59 16.52
C HIS A 233 5.05 5.83 17.77
N LEU A 234 5.93 4.83 17.63
CA LEU A 234 6.46 4.05 18.76
C LEU A 234 7.33 4.93 19.67
N ARG A 235 6.92 5.10 20.93
CA ARG A 235 7.67 5.89 21.93
C ARG A 235 8.50 5.01 22.86
N ALA A 236 7.87 4.00 23.45
CA ALA A 236 8.48 3.15 24.46
C ALA A 236 7.83 1.77 24.56
N LEU A 237 8.58 0.81 25.09
CA LEU A 237 8.16 -0.55 25.39
C LEU A 237 8.59 -0.86 26.82
N PHE A 238 7.69 -1.44 27.60
CA PHE A 238 7.93 -1.86 28.97
C PHE A 238 7.49 -3.31 29.14
N ILE A 239 8.29 -4.07 29.87
CA ILE A 239 7.94 -5.39 30.37
C ILE A 239 8.00 -5.31 31.88
N VAL A 240 6.87 -5.51 32.50
CA VAL A 240 6.69 -5.34 33.94
C VAL A 240 6.07 -6.63 34.48
N ARG A 241 6.52 -7.05 35.65
CA ARG A 241 5.82 -8.10 36.40
C ARG A 241 4.50 -7.55 36.95
N THR A 242 3.48 -8.37 37.23
CA THR A 242 2.24 -7.83 37.83
C THR A 242 2.49 -7.14 39.17
N SER A 243 3.56 -7.52 39.88
CA SER A 243 4.03 -6.85 41.10
C SER A 243 4.57 -5.43 40.89
N GLY A 244 4.68 -4.96 39.64
CA GLY A 244 5.20 -3.64 39.29
C GLY A 244 6.72 -3.58 39.09
N ILE A 245 7.42 -4.70 39.24
CA ILE A 245 8.86 -4.78 39.00
C ILE A 245 9.13 -4.67 37.50
N LEU A 246 9.92 -3.68 37.12
CA LEU A 246 10.35 -3.49 35.74
C LEU A 246 11.41 -4.53 35.36
N LEU A 247 11.08 -5.38 34.37
CA LEU A 247 11.98 -6.42 33.85
C LEU A 247 12.79 -5.91 32.66
N PHE A 248 12.17 -5.10 31.80
CA PHE A 248 12.80 -4.53 30.62
C PHE A 248 12.11 -3.23 30.22
N ASN A 249 12.87 -2.29 29.69
CA ASN A 249 12.33 -1.12 29.03
C ASN A 249 13.12 -0.78 27.77
N ARG A 250 12.49 -0.01 26.90
CA ARG A 250 13.16 0.62 25.78
C ARG A 250 12.47 1.91 25.40
N PHE A 251 13.26 2.94 25.16
CA PHE A 251 12.80 4.22 24.63
C PHE A 251 13.35 4.43 23.21
N TRP A 252 12.49 4.79 22.28
CA TRP A 252 12.90 5.15 20.91
C TRP A 252 13.07 6.66 20.71
N LYS A 253 12.39 7.49 21.50
CA LYS A 253 12.54 8.96 21.48
C LYS A 253 13.36 9.43 22.69
N ARG A 254 14.42 10.24 22.46
CA ARG A 254 15.36 10.71 23.49
C ARG A 254 14.68 11.51 24.60
N GLU A 255 13.72 12.36 24.24
CA GLU A 255 12.98 13.22 25.19
C GLU A 255 12.28 12.42 26.29
N ASN A 256 11.86 11.19 26.00
CA ASN A 256 11.22 10.34 27.00
C ASN A 256 12.21 9.80 28.04
N LYS A 257 13.49 9.62 27.68
CA LYS A 257 14.50 9.01 28.56
C LYS A 257 15.02 10.00 29.61
N GLU A 258 15.15 11.27 29.26
CA GLU A 258 15.75 12.28 30.15
C GLU A 258 14.84 12.70 31.32
N ASN A 259 13.52 12.50 31.20
CA ASN A 259 12.53 12.91 32.21
C ASN A 259 11.76 11.74 32.86
N SER A 260 12.06 10.48 32.54
CA SER A 260 11.30 9.34 33.04
C SER A 260 11.98 8.66 34.24
N ASN A 261 11.29 8.58 35.38
CA ASN A 261 11.66 7.66 36.44
C ASN A 261 11.09 6.26 36.11
N GLU A 262 11.90 5.43 35.47
CA GLU A 262 11.50 4.16 34.84
C GLU A 262 10.80 3.20 35.81
N TYR A 263 11.25 3.15 37.07
CA TYR A 263 10.65 2.33 38.12
C TYR A 263 9.24 2.81 38.52
N LEU A 264 9.01 4.13 38.56
CA LEU A 264 7.69 4.68 38.84
C LEU A 264 6.71 4.36 37.71
N ILE A 265 7.18 4.35 36.47
CA ILE A 265 6.35 3.98 35.31
C ILE A 265 5.92 2.51 35.41
N GLY A 266 6.84 1.59 35.73
CA GLY A 266 6.50 0.17 35.93
C GLY A 266 5.42 -0.04 36.99
N GLY A 267 5.60 0.56 38.17
CA GLY A 267 4.62 0.50 39.26
C GLY A 267 3.26 1.14 38.89
N ALA A 268 3.29 2.28 38.20
CA ALA A 268 2.08 2.95 37.73
C ALA A 268 1.31 2.13 36.69
N LEU A 269 1.99 1.54 35.71
CA LEU A 269 1.37 0.72 34.66
C LEU A 269 0.71 -0.53 35.24
N SER A 270 1.39 -1.24 36.14
CA SER A 270 0.80 -2.38 36.85
C SER A 270 -0.43 -1.96 37.65
N SER A 271 -0.33 -0.88 38.43
CA SER A 271 -1.43 -0.37 39.25
C SER A 271 -2.65 0.02 38.40
N ILE A 272 -2.43 0.73 37.29
CA ILE A 272 -3.48 1.09 36.33
C ILE A 272 -4.18 -0.16 35.82
N GLN A 273 -3.40 -1.18 35.42
CA GLN A 273 -3.97 -2.41 34.90
C GLN A 273 -4.78 -3.17 35.96
N THR A 274 -4.26 -3.32 37.18
CA THR A 274 -4.97 -4.00 38.28
C THR A 274 -6.26 -3.27 38.66
N VAL A 275 -6.22 -1.95 38.76
CA VAL A 275 -7.41 -1.14 39.07
C VAL A 275 -8.45 -1.33 37.99
N LEU A 276 -8.05 -1.23 36.72
CA LEU A 276 -9.01 -1.29 35.64
C LEU A 276 -9.53 -2.71 35.37
N SER A 277 -8.71 -3.75 35.52
CA SER A 277 -9.19 -5.16 35.44
C SER A 277 -10.22 -5.46 36.53
N ASN A 278 -9.99 -4.94 37.74
CA ASN A 278 -10.93 -5.11 38.84
C ASN A 278 -12.26 -4.37 38.61
N ILE A 279 -12.23 -3.20 37.97
CA ILE A 279 -13.44 -2.41 37.67
C ILE A 279 -14.24 -3.03 36.52
N THR A 280 -13.55 -3.54 35.50
CA THR A 280 -14.19 -4.03 34.28
C THR A 280 -14.63 -5.49 34.37
N GLU A 281 -14.24 -6.21 35.43
CA GLU A 281 -14.34 -7.67 35.55
C GLU A 281 -13.64 -8.43 34.39
N GLU A 282 -12.89 -7.72 33.55
CA GLU A 282 -12.10 -8.31 32.48
C GLU A 282 -10.73 -8.73 33.01
N THR A 283 -10.21 -9.84 32.49
CA THR A 283 -8.91 -10.38 32.90
C THR A 283 -7.73 -9.50 32.49
N SER A 284 -7.89 -8.66 31.46
CA SER A 284 -6.86 -7.71 31.04
C SER A 284 -7.43 -6.62 30.13
N ILE A 285 -7.04 -5.38 30.39
CA ILE A 285 -7.23 -4.30 29.41
C ILE A 285 -6.18 -4.44 28.31
N ASN A 286 -6.63 -4.30 27.06
CA ASN A 286 -5.77 -4.40 25.89
C ASN A 286 -5.31 -3.02 25.36
N ARG A 287 -6.09 -1.96 25.62
CA ARG A 287 -5.87 -0.62 25.05
C ARG A 287 -6.40 0.47 25.99
N MET A 288 -5.64 1.55 26.11
CA MET A 288 -6.08 2.82 26.67
C MET A 288 -5.68 3.94 25.70
N GLU A 289 -6.62 4.81 25.38
CA GLU A 289 -6.39 5.98 24.55
C GLU A 289 -6.45 7.25 25.38
N LEU A 290 -5.43 8.08 25.22
CA LEU A 290 -5.33 9.44 25.75
C LEU A 290 -5.36 10.42 24.57
N GLU A 291 -5.49 11.72 24.82
CA GLU A 291 -5.59 12.72 23.75
C GLU A 291 -4.39 12.71 22.78
N ASP A 292 -3.18 12.45 23.28
CA ASP A 292 -1.92 12.52 22.52
C ASP A 292 -1.12 11.20 22.52
N LYS A 293 -1.66 10.14 23.13
CA LYS A 293 -0.96 8.87 23.35
C LYS A 293 -1.91 7.68 23.34
N ALA A 294 -1.41 6.54 22.89
CA ALA A 294 -2.02 5.25 23.11
C ALA A 294 -1.12 4.36 23.96
N LEU A 295 -1.74 3.66 24.90
CA LEU A 295 -1.13 2.64 25.72
C LEU A 295 -1.72 1.29 25.29
N LEU A 296 -0.87 0.42 24.77
CA LEU A 296 -1.22 -0.94 24.40
C LEU A 296 -0.75 -1.87 25.50
N PHE A 297 -1.64 -2.68 26.04
CA PHE A 297 -1.34 -3.61 27.12
C PHE A 297 -1.56 -5.04 26.65
N LYS A 298 -0.72 -5.94 27.13
CA LYS A 298 -0.90 -7.37 26.93
C LYS A 298 -0.42 -8.12 28.17
N MET A 299 -1.31 -8.92 28.75
CA MET A 299 -1.02 -9.71 29.93
C MET A 299 -0.83 -11.18 29.58
N TYR A 300 0.14 -11.83 30.20
CA TYR A 300 0.23 -13.28 30.29
C TYR A 300 -0.07 -13.68 31.74
N PRO A 301 -1.35 -13.99 32.06
CA PRO A 301 -1.76 -14.30 33.43
C PRO A 301 -0.96 -15.46 34.05
N ASP A 302 -0.69 -16.50 33.25
CA ASP A 302 0.04 -17.69 33.69
C ASP A 302 1.52 -17.44 34.05
N LYS A 303 2.04 -16.27 33.66
CA LYS A 303 3.47 -15.93 33.75
C LYS A 303 3.74 -14.69 34.57
N ASP A 304 2.70 -14.05 35.10
CA ASP A 304 2.83 -12.87 35.95
C ASP A 304 3.51 -11.67 35.25
N VAL A 305 3.38 -11.57 33.92
CA VAL A 305 4.04 -10.53 33.11
C VAL A 305 3.03 -9.72 32.31
N VAL A 306 3.31 -8.41 32.25
CA VAL A 306 2.61 -7.39 31.50
C VAL A 306 3.57 -6.75 30.50
N GLY A 307 3.24 -6.82 29.22
CA GLY A 307 3.85 -5.99 28.19
C GLY A 307 3.04 -4.73 27.95
N CYS A 308 3.72 -3.59 27.85
CA CYS A 308 3.11 -2.31 27.54
C CYS A 308 3.89 -1.57 26.45
N ILE A 309 3.20 -1.13 25.40
CA ILE A 309 3.74 -0.19 24.42
C ILE A 309 3.09 1.17 24.63
N ILE A 310 3.92 2.22 24.65
CA ILE A 310 3.49 3.61 24.55
C ILE A 310 3.72 4.08 23.12
N ALA A 311 2.66 4.59 22.49
CA ALA A 311 2.70 5.17 21.16
C ALA A 311 2.02 6.55 21.11
N ASP A 312 2.28 7.34 20.07
CA ASP A 312 1.55 8.58 19.79
C ASP A 312 0.07 8.33 19.51
N GLU A 313 -0.26 7.19 18.91
CA GLU A 313 -1.63 6.79 18.57
C GLU A 313 -1.74 5.26 18.52
N TYR A 314 -2.97 4.76 18.52
CA TYR A 314 -3.24 3.33 18.40
C TYR A 314 -3.00 2.83 16.96
N ILE A 315 -2.21 1.77 16.83
CA ILE A 315 -1.87 1.14 15.55
C ILE A 315 -1.93 -0.38 15.73
N ASP A 316 -2.68 -1.10 14.89
CA ASP A 316 -2.92 -2.54 15.03
C ASP A 316 -1.62 -3.34 14.90
N SER A 317 -0.72 -2.95 14.00
CA SER A 317 0.58 -3.61 13.84
C SER A 317 1.48 -3.53 15.08
N LEU A 318 1.34 -2.51 15.93
CA LEU A 318 2.09 -2.44 17.20
C LEU A 318 1.61 -3.51 18.18
N ASN A 319 0.29 -3.76 18.24
CA ASN A 319 -0.29 -4.80 19.08
C ASN A 319 0.17 -6.20 18.62
N GLU A 320 0.17 -6.46 17.31
CA GLU A 320 0.69 -7.73 16.78
C GLU A 320 2.18 -7.92 17.07
N ARG A 321 3.00 -6.87 16.92
CA ARG A 321 4.42 -6.90 17.27
C ARG A 321 4.64 -7.13 18.77
N LEU A 322 3.81 -6.53 19.63
CA LEU A 322 3.85 -6.79 21.07
C LEU A 322 3.60 -8.27 21.37
N ASN A 323 2.61 -8.89 20.72
CA ASN A 323 2.35 -10.32 20.89
C ASN A 323 3.55 -11.16 20.49
N VAL A 324 4.14 -10.90 19.30
CA VAL A 324 5.32 -11.64 18.83
C VAL A 324 6.52 -11.43 19.76
N PHE A 325 6.72 -10.22 20.28
CA PHE A 325 7.76 -9.93 21.24
C PHE A 325 7.56 -10.74 22.54
N LEU A 326 6.34 -10.76 23.07
CA LEU A 326 6.02 -11.46 24.30
C LEU A 326 6.06 -12.98 24.15
N ASP A 327 5.64 -13.53 23.02
CA ASP A 327 5.77 -14.96 22.72
C ASP A 327 7.25 -15.37 22.73
N ARG A 328 8.12 -14.57 22.12
CA ARG A 328 9.57 -14.81 22.14
C ARG A 328 10.17 -14.64 23.54
N PHE A 329 9.67 -13.68 24.32
CA PHE A 329 10.04 -13.50 25.71
C PHE A 329 9.68 -14.74 26.55
N ASP A 330 8.47 -15.29 26.42
CA ASP A 330 8.06 -16.48 27.18
C ASP A 330 8.88 -17.71 26.79
N VAL A 331 9.16 -17.89 25.50
CA VAL A 331 10.02 -19.01 25.03
C VAL A 331 11.41 -18.96 25.66
N MET A 332 12.00 -17.77 25.81
CA MET A 332 13.35 -17.65 26.38
C MET A 332 13.38 -17.62 27.91
N PHE A 333 12.42 -16.94 28.56
CA PHE A 333 12.49 -16.60 29.98
C PHE A 333 11.36 -17.17 30.82
N GLY A 334 10.32 -17.75 30.21
CA GLY A 334 9.13 -18.24 30.91
C GLY A 334 9.39 -19.35 31.93
N GLY A 335 10.49 -20.09 31.78
CA GLY A 335 10.98 -21.03 32.79
C GLY A 335 11.71 -20.33 33.93
N SER A 336 12.64 -19.43 33.60
CA SER A 336 13.47 -18.70 34.56
C SER A 336 12.69 -17.73 35.44
N LEU A 337 11.54 -17.24 34.98
CA LEU A 337 10.68 -16.32 35.72
C LEU A 337 10.08 -16.91 37.00
N LYS A 338 9.88 -18.23 37.06
CA LYS A 338 9.27 -18.89 38.24
C LYS A 338 10.19 -18.85 39.47
N ASP A 339 11.49 -19.03 39.23
CA ASP A 339 12.53 -19.09 40.26
C ASP A 339 13.43 -17.84 40.24
N TRP A 340 12.93 -16.74 39.67
CA TRP A 340 13.70 -15.51 39.49
C TRP A 340 13.97 -14.82 40.83
N ASP A 341 15.24 -14.54 41.11
CA ASP A 341 15.75 -13.96 42.35
C ASP A 341 15.80 -12.42 42.37
N GLY A 342 15.34 -11.77 41.30
CA GLY A 342 15.38 -10.32 41.14
C GLY A 342 16.54 -9.81 40.27
N ASN A 343 17.43 -10.68 39.76
CA ASN A 343 18.52 -10.25 38.89
C ASN A 343 18.01 -9.87 37.48
N THR A 344 17.94 -8.57 37.18
CA THR A 344 17.48 -8.06 35.88
C THR A 344 18.48 -8.25 34.74
N GLN A 345 19.75 -8.56 35.02
CA GLN A 345 20.75 -8.79 33.96
C GLN A 345 20.45 -10.04 33.12
N VAL A 346 19.67 -10.97 33.64
CA VAL A 346 19.20 -12.16 32.89
C VAL A 346 18.44 -11.74 31.63
N PHE A 347 17.82 -10.55 31.63
CA PHE A 347 17.02 -10.04 30.52
C PHE A 347 17.80 -9.24 29.48
N LEU A 348 19.12 -9.09 29.59
CA LEU A 348 19.95 -8.40 28.58
C LEU A 348 19.73 -8.90 27.13
N PRO A 349 19.52 -10.21 26.86
CA PRO A 349 19.25 -10.67 25.50
C PRO A 349 17.96 -10.11 24.89
N LEU A 350 17.04 -9.54 25.68
CA LEU A 350 15.81 -8.92 25.17
C LEU A 350 16.05 -7.73 24.27
N GLU A 351 17.19 -7.04 24.39
CA GLU A 351 17.55 -5.97 23.47
C GLU A 351 17.61 -6.50 22.03
N SER A 352 18.21 -7.68 21.83
CA SER A 352 18.32 -8.31 20.51
C SER A 352 16.96 -8.74 19.94
N ILE A 353 16.07 -9.26 20.78
CA ILE A 353 14.70 -9.62 20.37
C ILE A 353 13.92 -8.35 20.02
N CYS A 354 14.08 -7.31 20.84
CA CYS A 354 13.42 -6.04 20.65
C CYS A 354 13.87 -5.40 19.33
N ASP A 355 15.17 -5.46 19.01
CA ASP A 355 15.70 -5.07 17.71
C ASP A 355 15.10 -5.90 16.58
N GLU A 356 15.02 -7.22 16.70
CA GLU A 356 14.46 -8.04 15.63
C GLU A 356 12.97 -7.77 15.37
N VAL A 357 12.19 -7.49 16.43
CA VAL A 357 10.74 -7.28 16.33
C VAL A 357 10.39 -5.84 15.98
N PHE A 358 11.14 -4.85 16.47
CA PHE A 358 10.81 -3.42 16.35
C PHE A 358 11.82 -2.59 15.55
N MET A 359 12.92 -3.17 15.06
CA MET A 359 13.81 -2.53 14.10
C MET A 359 13.81 -3.28 12.76
N GLU A 360 13.76 -2.54 11.66
CA GLU A 360 14.16 -3.13 10.39
C GLU A 360 15.65 -3.45 10.46
N LYS A 361 16.05 -4.67 10.04
CA LYS A 361 17.46 -4.93 9.72
C LYS A 361 17.95 -3.77 8.84
N PRO A 362 19.07 -3.12 9.18
CA PRO A 362 19.58 -1.99 8.41
C PRO A 362 19.60 -2.39 6.94
N GLN A 363 18.95 -1.59 6.10
CA GLN A 363 19.04 -1.73 4.67
C GLN A 363 20.50 -1.44 4.34
N THR A 364 21.27 -2.47 4.03
CA THR A 364 22.50 -2.30 3.26
C THR A 364 22.03 -1.83 1.89
N ASP A 365 22.03 -0.50 1.72
CA ASP A 365 21.74 0.18 0.45
C ASP A 365 22.64 -0.32 -0.67
#